data_AF-X0SUJ6-F1
#
_entry.id   AF-X0SUJ6-F1
#
_cell.length_a   1.000
_cell.length_b   1.000
_cell.length_c   1.000
_cell.angle_alpha   90.00
_cell.angle_beta   90.00
_cell.angle_gamma   90.00
#
_symmetry.space_group_name_H-M   'P 1'
#
loop_
_entity.id
_entity.type
_entity.pdbx_description
1 polymer ?
#
loop_
_entity_poly.entity_id
_entity_poly.type
_entity_poly.pdbx_seq_one_letter_code
_entity_poly.pdbx_strand_id
1 'polypeptide(L)'
;LIHESYSTKWNERVEEIYGNSDTGRGFKGAEYKHTSTLEAAKIAEDADVKHLVLTHHIPSITPEPSLEKSYIEGMSDIYSGKITMGRDLMMIS
;
A
#
# COMPACT_ATOMS: atom_id res chain seq x y z
N LEU A 1 -1.79 -7.27 12.26
CA LEU A 1 -1.07 -7.71 11.06
C LEU A 1 -0.14 -6.60 10.60
N ILE A 2 1.13 -6.88 10.36
CA ILE A 2 2.06 -5.98 9.65
C ILE A 2 2.35 -6.63 8.31
N HIS A 3 2.12 -5.94 7.21
CA HIS A 3 2.20 -6.52 5.86
C HIS A 3 2.76 -5.51 4.86
N GLU A 4 3.64 -5.95 3.96
CA GLU A 4 4.07 -5.10 2.84
C GLU A 4 2.99 -4.98 1.77
N SER A 5 2.91 -3.86 1.06
CA SER A 5 1.98 -3.79 -0.07
C SER A 5 2.36 -2.75 -1.10
N TYR A 6 2.03 -3.04 -2.36
CA TYR A 6 2.02 -2.04 -3.41
C TYR A 6 0.61 -1.46 -3.61
N SER A 7 0.51 -0.20 -4.01
CA SER A 7 -0.77 0.41 -4.38
C SER A 7 -0.92 0.42 -5.89
N THR A 8 -1.87 -0.35 -6.42
CA THR A 8 -2.13 -0.48 -7.87
C THR A 8 -2.32 0.89 -8.53
N LYS A 9 -3.19 1.73 -7.94
CA LYS A 9 -3.47 3.09 -8.44
C LYS A 9 -2.21 3.94 -8.53
N TRP A 10 -1.34 3.87 -7.53
CA TRP A 10 -0.10 4.64 -7.53
C TRP A 10 0.95 4.05 -8.46
N ASN A 11 0.96 2.73 -8.63
CA ASN A 11 1.83 2.06 -9.60
C ASN A 11 1.48 2.49 -11.03
N GLU A 12 0.19 2.50 -11.37
CA GLU A 12 -0.33 2.99 -12.64
C GLU A 12 0.03 4.47 -12.85
N ARG A 13 -0.11 5.31 -11.82
CA ARG A 13 0.31 6.73 -11.85
C ARG A 13 1.79 6.89 -12.18
N VAL A 14 2.65 6.05 -11.61
CA VAL A 14 4.08 6.06 -11.91
C VAL A 14 4.31 5.66 -13.37
N GLU A 15 3.64 4.63 -13.87
CA GLU A 15 3.76 4.22 -15.27
C GLU A 15 3.30 5.33 -16.23
N GLU A 16 2.19 6.02 -15.93
CA GLU A 16 1.71 7.16 -16.72
C GLU A 16 2.73 8.31 -16.80
N ILE A 17 3.36 8.66 -15.67
CA ILE A 17 4.27 9.82 -15.59
C ILE A 17 5.66 9.49 -16.14
N TYR A 18 6.16 8.30 -15.81
CA TYR A 18 7.57 7.94 -15.99
C TYR A 18 7.79 6.93 -17.13
N GLY A 19 6.76 6.23 -17.59
CA GLY A 19 6.83 5.28 -18.71
C GLY A 19 8.03 4.34 -18.65
N ASN A 20 8.81 4.30 -19.74
CA ASN A 20 10.00 3.44 -19.86
C ASN A 20 11.29 4.01 -19.24
N SER A 21 11.23 5.12 -18.49
CA SER A 21 12.39 5.62 -17.75
C SER A 21 12.85 4.62 -16.68
N ASP A 22 14.05 4.83 -16.13
CA ASP A 22 14.59 3.99 -15.03
C ASP A 22 13.61 3.92 -13.85
N THR A 23 12.98 5.04 -13.51
CA THR A 23 11.95 5.11 -12.47
C THR A 23 10.77 4.20 -12.81
N GLY A 24 10.15 4.35 -13.98
CA GLY A 24 8.98 3.55 -14.35
C GLY A 24 9.30 2.05 -14.45
N ARG A 25 10.50 1.70 -14.95
CA ARG A 25 10.98 0.31 -14.98
C ARG A 25 11.17 -0.29 -13.58
N GLY A 26 11.52 0.50 -12.58
CA GLY A 26 11.71 0.05 -11.20
C GLY A 26 10.43 -0.46 -10.52
N PHE A 27 9.27 0.01 -10.98
CA PHE A 27 7.95 -0.31 -10.41
C PHE A 27 7.15 -1.32 -11.25
N LYS A 28 7.64 -1.63 -12.45
CA LYS A 28 7.02 -2.59 -13.35
C LYS A 28 7.06 -4.01 -12.78
N GLY A 29 5.91 -4.68 -12.77
CA GLY A 29 5.80 -6.07 -12.32
C GLY A 29 5.69 -6.24 -10.81
N ALA A 30 5.40 -5.16 -10.06
CA ALA A 30 5.08 -5.24 -8.63
C ALA A 30 3.92 -6.21 -8.37
N GLU A 31 2.95 -6.25 -9.28
CA GLU A 31 1.78 -7.13 -9.27
C GLU A 31 2.12 -8.64 -9.31
N TYR A 32 3.33 -9.01 -9.75
CA TYR A 32 3.75 -10.42 -9.80
C TYR A 32 4.58 -10.84 -8.58
N LYS A 33 4.97 -9.91 -7.71
CA LYS A 33 5.96 -10.16 -6.65
C LYS A 33 5.53 -9.66 -5.27
N HIS A 34 4.54 -8.77 -5.21
CA HIS A 34 4.05 -8.17 -3.99
C HIS A 34 2.53 -8.28 -3.91
N THR A 35 2.01 -8.10 -2.71
CA THR A 35 0.58 -8.06 -2.42
C THR A 35 0.06 -6.64 -2.65
N SER A 36 -1.08 -6.49 -3.32
CA SER A 36 -1.73 -5.18 -3.46
C SER A 36 -2.34 -4.72 -2.14
N THR A 37 -2.60 -3.42 -1.98
CA THR A 37 -3.29 -2.86 -0.80
C THR A 37 -4.66 -3.52 -0.57
N LEU A 38 -5.41 -3.82 -1.63
CA LEU A 38 -6.73 -4.46 -1.52
C LEU A 38 -6.63 -5.94 -1.11
N GLU A 39 -5.65 -6.67 -1.62
CA GLU A 39 -5.38 -8.04 -1.17
C GLU A 39 -4.92 -8.08 0.29
N ALA A 40 -4.08 -7.12 0.71
CA ALA A 40 -3.67 -7.00 2.11
C ALA A 40 -4.87 -6.71 3.03
N ALA A 41 -5.82 -5.87 2.58
CA ALA A 41 -7.08 -5.66 3.29
C ALA A 41 -7.89 -6.97 3.39
N LYS A 42 -7.99 -7.72 2.30
CA LYS A 42 -8.71 -9.01 2.30
C LYS A 42 -8.09 -10.02 3.25
N ILE A 43 -6.76 -10.13 3.25
CA ILE A 43 -6.01 -10.99 4.20
C ILE A 43 -6.28 -10.56 5.65
N ALA A 44 -6.30 -9.26 5.93
CA ALA A 44 -6.58 -8.76 7.27
C ALA A 44 -8.01 -9.09 7.74
N GLU A 45 -9.00 -8.91 6.87
CA GLU A 45 -10.40 -9.26 7.14
C GLU A 45 -10.55 -10.77 7.36
N ASP A 46 -9.99 -11.60 6.46
CA ASP A 46 -10.10 -13.07 6.56
C ASP A 46 -9.39 -13.62 7.80
N ALA A 47 -8.36 -12.93 8.29
CA ALA A 47 -7.64 -13.28 9.51
C ALA A 47 -8.26 -12.69 10.79
N ASP A 48 -9.37 -11.93 10.68
CA ASP A 48 -10.06 -11.26 11.80
C ASP A 48 -9.09 -10.47 12.71
N VAL A 49 -8.14 -9.75 12.10
CA VAL A 49 -7.19 -8.93 12.88
C VAL A 49 -7.82 -7.59 13.23
N LYS A 50 -7.45 -7.05 14.40
CA LYS A 50 -7.96 -5.74 14.87
C LYS A 50 -7.27 -4.55 14.21
N HIS A 51 -6.04 -4.73 13.74
CA HIS A 51 -5.18 -3.67 13.24
C HIS A 51 -4.27 -4.19 12.12
N LEU A 52 -4.34 -3.53 10.96
CA LEU A 52 -3.44 -3.71 9.83
C LEU A 52 -2.47 -2.52 9.77
N VAL A 53 -1.17 -2.81 9.72
CA VAL A 53 -0.11 -1.84 9.46
C VAL A 53 0.54 -2.16 8.13
N LEU A 54 0.44 -1.24 7.18
CA LEU A 54 1.10 -1.35 5.89
C LEU A 54 2.54 -0.85 6.01
N THR A 55 3.50 -1.63 5.51
CA THR A 55 4.92 -1.25 5.44
C THR A 55 5.43 -1.41 4.00
N HIS A 56 6.70 -1.05 3.77
CA HIS A 56 7.38 -1.22 2.48
C HIS A 56 6.52 -0.72 1.30
N HIS A 57 6.23 0.59 1.33
CA HIS A 57 5.29 1.22 0.40
C HIS A 57 5.85 1.27 -1.02
N ILE A 58 5.10 0.75 -1.99
CA ILE A 58 5.47 0.65 -3.40
C ILE A 58 4.34 1.28 -4.25
N PRO A 59 4.56 2.44 -4.89
CA PRO A 59 5.71 3.31 -4.73
C PRO A 59 5.78 3.95 -3.34
N SER A 60 6.99 4.37 -2.94
CA SER A 60 7.15 5.14 -1.71
C SER A 60 6.45 6.49 -1.86
N ILE A 61 5.69 6.90 -0.85
CA ILE A 61 4.97 8.17 -0.82
C ILE A 61 5.43 9.02 0.36
N THR A 62 5.39 10.34 0.18
CA THR A 62 5.57 11.29 1.27
C THR A 62 4.51 11.02 2.36
N PRO A 63 4.87 11.06 3.67
CA PRO A 63 3.96 10.83 4.78
C PRO A 63 3.02 12.03 5.00
N GLU A 64 2.19 12.31 4.02
CA GLU A 64 1.19 13.36 4.05
C GLU A 64 -0.21 12.71 4.08
N PRO A 65 -1.10 13.12 5.00
CA PRO A 65 -2.39 12.46 5.20
C PRO A 65 -3.26 12.30 3.95
N SER A 66 -3.29 13.29 3.06
CA SER A 66 -4.08 13.20 1.82
C SER A 66 -3.49 12.19 0.82
N LEU A 67 -2.16 12.10 0.73
CA LEU A 67 -1.49 11.08 -0.11
C LEU A 67 -1.69 9.68 0.45
N GLU A 68 -1.54 9.51 1.77
CA GLU A 68 -1.80 8.23 2.44
C GLU A 68 -3.23 7.75 2.23
N LYS A 69 -4.21 8.67 2.38
CA LYS A 69 -5.62 8.36 2.12
C LYS A 69 -5.85 7.91 0.66
N SER A 70 -5.20 8.57 -0.30
CA SER A 70 -5.26 8.17 -1.71
C SER A 70 -4.58 6.82 -1.97
N TYR A 71 -3.52 6.49 -1.23
CA TYR A 71 -2.77 5.24 -1.37
C TYR A 71 -3.57 4.00 -0.95
N ILE A 72 -4.36 4.14 0.11
CA ILE A 72 -5.18 3.07 0.70
C ILE A 72 -6.66 3.11 0.24
N GLU A 73 -6.95 3.86 -0.82
CA GLU A 73 -8.32 3.99 -1.34
C GLU A 73 -8.95 2.62 -1.64
N GLY A 74 -10.22 2.44 -1.22
CA GLY A 74 -10.97 1.19 -1.39
C GLY A 74 -10.73 0.12 -0.32
N MET A 75 -9.67 0.22 0.50
CA MET A 75 -9.41 -0.79 1.54
C MET A 75 -10.51 -0.85 2.60
N SER A 76 -11.13 0.29 2.93
CA SER A 76 -12.20 0.36 3.94
C SER A 76 -13.49 -0.37 3.53
N ASP A 77 -13.66 -0.64 2.23
CA ASP A 77 -14.80 -1.41 1.72
C ASP A 77 -14.61 -2.92 1.92
N ILE A 78 -13.38 -3.35 2.22
CA ILE A 78 -12.97 -4.75 2.42
C ILE A 78 -12.68 -5.05 3.89
N TYR A 79 -11.98 -4.16 4.57
CA TYR A 79 -11.51 -4.35 5.94
C TYR A 79 -11.95 -3.20 6.84
N SER A 80 -12.74 -3.53 7.86
CA SER A 80 -13.36 -2.54 8.77
C SER A 80 -12.47 -2.14 9.95
N GLY A 81 -11.38 -2.89 10.20
CA GLY A 81 -10.46 -2.63 11.30
C GLY A 81 -9.54 -1.44 11.06
N LYS A 82 -8.71 -1.13 12.06
CA LYS A 82 -7.78 0.01 11.97
C LYS A 82 -6.73 -0.26 10.90
N ILE A 83 -6.50 0.71 10.01
CA ILE A 83 -5.39 0.72 9.03
C ILE A 83 -4.39 1.80 9.46
N THR A 84 -3.10 1.51 9.39
CA THR A 84 -2.03 2.48 9.65
C THR A 84 -0.94 2.36 8.61
N MET A 85 -0.51 3.49 8.06
CA MET A 85 0.66 3.57 7.20
C MET A 85 1.90 3.57 8.10
N GLY A 86 2.62 2.45 8.15
CA GLY A 86 3.86 2.32 8.91
C GLY A 86 4.94 3.27 8.39
N ARG A 87 5.72 3.83 9.32
CA ARG A 87 6.86 4.72 9.04
C ARG A 87 8.08 4.26 9.80
N ASP A 88 9.25 4.60 9.29
CA ASP A 88 10.50 4.34 9.99
C ASP A 88 10.46 4.93 11.40
N LEU A 89 10.92 4.14 12.37
CA LEU A 89 10.93 4.46 13.80
C LEU A 89 9.54 4.65 14.44
N MET A 90 8.44 4.37 13.72
CA MET A 90 7.09 4.40 14.29
C MET A 90 6.93 3.30 15.34
N MET A 91 6.46 3.68 16.52
CA MET A 91 6.01 2.75 17.55
C MET A 91 4.48 2.70 17.54
N ILE A 92 3.93 1.48 17.63
CA ILE A 92 2.49 1.23 17.70
C ILE A 92 2.22 0.41 18.98
N SER A 93 1.09 0.70 19.64
CA SER A 93 0.58 -0.05 20.79
C SER A 93 -0.82 -0.59 20.52
#